data_AF-A0AAV9PFP2-F1
#
_entry.id   AF-A0AAV9PFP2-F1
#
_cell.length_a   1.000
_cell.length_b   1.000
_cell.length_c   1.000
_cell.angle_alpha   90.00
_cell.angle_beta   90.00
_cell.angle_gamma   90.00
#
_symmetry.space_group_name_H-M   'P 1'
#
loop_
_entity.id
_entity.type
_entity.pdbx_description
1 polymer ?
#
loop_
_entity_poly.entity_id
_entity_poly.type
_entity_poly.pdbx_seq_one_letter_code
_entity_poly.pdbx_strand_id
1 'polypeptide(L)'
;MIPIIHRTALRRRTWTSQCHPRRLITRQYRACQPLRNNGNDARLTDTGNVIEDDFAVLRDDYQAPRNPIILAHGLLGFDELRLPGVPLPGVHYWHGISEALAAKGVEVITAEVPPSGRIEIRAQRLAEAIERKAGGKSVNIIAGLDSRHMISRMKPGNVKVLSLTTIASPHRGSAFADYVFTSIGPANIPKLYKVLDFFGLETGAFRQLTEEYMTEKFNPRTPDLEGVRYYSYGAAFDPQLTSVFRHSHDIIEKAEGPNDGMVSVASSKWGTYKGTLNHVSHLDLINWTNRLRWWWMWKLTGKARTFNAIAFYLSIADMLAKEDL
;
A
#
# COMPACT_ATOMS: atom_id res chain seq x y z
N MET A 1 -12.95 -56.38 -81.33
CA MET A 1 -11.51 -56.48 -81.66
C MET A 1 -10.75 -56.62 -80.34
N ILE A 2 -10.46 -57.87 -79.95
CA ILE A 2 -9.42 -58.30 -78.98
C ILE A 2 -8.07 -58.25 -79.76
N PRO A 3 -6.83 -58.10 -79.22
CA PRO A 3 -6.22 -58.48 -77.91
C PRO A 3 -5.38 -57.31 -77.29
N ILE A 4 -4.63 -57.37 -76.17
CA ILE A 4 -3.52 -58.26 -75.80
C ILE A 4 -3.33 -58.26 -74.28
N ILE A 5 -3.16 -59.46 -73.75
CA ILE A 5 -2.78 -59.80 -72.38
C ILE A 5 -1.26 -59.96 -72.33
N HIS A 6 -0.61 -59.43 -71.28
CA HIS A 6 0.60 -60.05 -70.74
C HIS A 6 0.50 -60.11 -69.20
N ARG A 7 0.45 -61.34 -68.68
CA ARG A 7 0.69 -61.68 -67.28
C ARG A 7 2.17 -62.01 -67.11
N THR A 8 2.78 -61.51 -66.04
CA THR A 8 3.93 -62.18 -65.40
C THR A 8 3.86 -62.02 -63.88
N ALA A 9 4.29 -63.07 -63.19
CA ALA A 9 3.95 -63.46 -61.84
C ALA A 9 4.85 -62.89 -60.72
N LEU A 10 4.25 -62.78 -59.53
CA LEU A 10 4.77 -63.10 -58.18
C LEU A 10 6.18 -62.64 -57.76
N ARG A 11 6.23 -61.78 -56.72
CA ARG A 11 6.77 -62.20 -55.41
C ARG A 11 6.35 -61.23 -54.30
N ARG A 12 5.67 -61.75 -53.27
CA ARG A 12 5.48 -61.09 -51.98
C ARG A 12 6.85 -60.89 -51.32
N ARG A 13 7.15 -59.66 -50.90
CA ARG A 13 8.07 -59.37 -49.79
C ARG A 13 7.34 -58.47 -48.82
N THR A 14 6.92 -59.08 -47.72
CA THR A 14 6.48 -58.41 -46.50
C THR A 14 7.63 -57.58 -45.95
N TRP A 15 7.45 -56.26 -45.86
CA TRP A 15 8.27 -55.40 -45.03
C TRP A 15 7.39 -54.88 -43.88
N THR A 16 7.59 -55.47 -42.71
CA THR A 16 7.10 -54.97 -41.44
C THR A 16 7.93 -53.76 -41.04
N SER A 17 7.46 -52.55 -41.35
CA SER A 17 8.00 -51.33 -40.75
C SER A 17 7.27 -51.08 -39.43
N GLN A 18 7.92 -51.48 -38.33
CA GLN A 18 7.54 -51.10 -36.97
C GLN A 18 7.48 -49.57 -36.87
N CYS A 19 6.28 -49.02 -36.72
CA CYS A 19 6.12 -47.63 -36.31
C CYS A 19 6.45 -47.53 -34.81
N HIS A 20 7.62 -46.98 -34.48
CA HIS A 20 7.91 -46.56 -33.12
C HIS A 20 7.03 -45.35 -32.77
N PRO A 21 6.37 -45.32 -31.60
CA PRO A 21 5.65 -44.15 -31.15
C PRO A 21 6.66 -43.03 -30.87
N ARG A 22 6.57 -41.94 -31.64
CA ARG A 22 7.29 -40.70 -31.32
C ARG A 22 6.79 -40.22 -29.96
N ARG A 23 7.69 -40.22 -28.96
CA ARG A 23 7.48 -39.53 -27.68
C ARG A 23 7.02 -38.10 -27.98
N LEU A 24 5.81 -37.78 -27.56
CA LEU A 24 5.37 -36.40 -27.41
C LEU A 24 6.29 -35.76 -26.37
N ILE A 25 7.23 -34.94 -26.85
CA ILE A 25 7.97 -34.03 -25.99
C ILE A 25 6.95 -32.98 -25.55
N THR A 26 6.36 -33.18 -24.38
CA THR A 26 5.64 -32.12 -23.67
C THR A 26 6.65 -31.01 -23.41
N ARG A 27 6.59 -29.97 -24.25
CA ARG A 27 7.31 -28.72 -24.05
C ARG A 27 6.69 -28.10 -22.80
N GLN A 28 7.27 -28.39 -21.63
CA GLN A 28 7.00 -27.63 -20.42
C GLN A 28 7.28 -26.17 -20.78
N TYR A 29 6.21 -25.38 -20.92
CA TYR A 29 6.32 -23.95 -20.83
C TYR A 29 6.83 -23.67 -19.42
N ARG A 30 8.16 -23.54 -19.27
CA ARG A 30 8.71 -22.80 -18.16
C ARG A 30 8.07 -21.43 -18.26
N ALA A 31 7.16 -21.14 -17.33
CA ALA A 31 6.74 -19.78 -17.10
C ALA A 31 8.02 -18.94 -17.05
N CYS A 32 8.18 -18.02 -17.98
CA CYS A 32 9.16 -16.96 -17.83
C CYS A 32 8.77 -16.28 -16.52
N GLN A 33 9.53 -16.56 -15.46
CA GLN A 33 9.54 -15.67 -14.32
C GLN A 33 9.86 -14.29 -14.92
N PRO A 34 9.07 -13.25 -14.64
CA PRO A 34 9.45 -11.91 -15.03
C PRO A 34 10.85 -11.70 -14.47
N LEU A 35 11.78 -11.33 -15.35
CA LEU A 35 13.11 -10.91 -14.94
C LEU A 35 12.90 -9.83 -13.88
N ARG A 36 13.26 -10.15 -12.62
CA ARG A 36 13.37 -9.17 -11.54
C ARG A 36 14.33 -8.10 -12.03
N ASN A 37 13.77 -7.00 -12.53
CA ASN A 37 14.54 -5.83 -12.83
C ASN A 37 14.79 -5.17 -11.47
N ASN A 38 15.95 -5.42 -10.88
CA ASN A 38 16.42 -4.59 -9.77
C ASN A 38 16.65 -3.18 -10.36
N GLY A 39 15.59 -2.38 -10.42
CA GLY A 39 15.73 -0.93 -10.48
C GLY A 39 16.54 -0.54 -9.25
N ASN A 40 17.85 -0.40 -9.43
CA ASN A 40 18.72 -0.03 -8.33
C ASN A 40 18.68 1.50 -8.22
N ASP A 41 17.64 2.04 -7.57
CA ASP A 41 17.76 3.37 -7.00
C ASP A 41 18.84 3.32 -5.92
N ALA A 42 19.98 3.94 -6.22
CA ALA A 42 21.16 3.92 -5.35
C ALA A 42 20.87 4.49 -3.94
N ARG A 43 19.82 5.31 -3.78
CA ARG A 43 19.42 5.84 -2.48
C ARG A 43 18.71 4.80 -1.62
N LEU A 44 18.11 3.79 -2.25
CA LEU A 44 17.29 2.79 -1.58
C LEU A 44 18.04 1.48 -1.29
N THR A 45 19.31 1.36 -1.66
CA THR A 45 20.10 0.12 -1.50
C THR A 45 20.15 -0.37 -0.06
N ASP A 46 20.16 0.56 0.90
CA ASP A 46 20.25 0.26 2.33
C ASP A 46 18.85 0.19 3.00
N THR A 47 17.78 0.37 2.23
CA THR A 47 16.42 0.41 2.75
C THR A 47 15.74 -0.95 2.83
N GLY A 48 16.34 -2.00 2.25
CA GLY A 48 15.81 -3.37 2.26
C GLY A 48 15.20 -3.75 0.91
N ASN A 49 14.06 -4.44 0.93
CA ASN A 49 13.36 -4.84 -0.29
C ASN A 49 12.76 -3.61 -0.99
N VAL A 50 13.27 -3.26 -2.17
CA VAL A 50 12.75 -2.18 -3.01
C VAL A 50 11.74 -2.76 -4.00
N ILE A 51 10.56 -2.15 -4.07
CA ILE A 51 9.45 -2.55 -4.90
C ILE A 51 9.30 -1.51 -6.01
N GLU A 52 9.74 -1.87 -7.22
CA GLU A 52 9.73 -0.99 -8.39
C GLU A 52 8.39 -1.00 -9.11
N ASP A 53 7.92 -2.18 -9.51
CA ASP A 53 6.75 -2.34 -10.37
C ASP A 53 5.88 -3.57 -10.03
N ASP A 54 6.13 -4.25 -8.90
CA ASP A 54 5.34 -5.43 -8.47
C ASP A 54 3.82 -5.13 -8.40
N PHE A 55 3.46 -3.87 -8.17
CA PHE A 55 2.08 -3.41 -8.08
C PHE A 55 1.68 -2.48 -9.23
N ALA A 56 2.42 -2.50 -10.35
CA ALA A 56 2.08 -1.72 -11.54
C ALA A 56 0.73 -2.16 -12.15
N VAL A 57 0.45 -3.47 -12.12
CA VAL A 57 -0.68 -4.10 -12.82
C VAL A 57 -1.46 -5.00 -11.87
N LEU A 58 -2.77 -5.13 -12.11
CA LEU A 58 -3.61 -6.10 -11.43
C LEU A 58 -3.23 -7.52 -11.85
N ARG A 59 -3.07 -8.42 -10.88
CA ARG A 59 -2.92 -9.85 -11.14
C ARG A 59 -4.28 -10.47 -11.49
N ASP A 60 -4.24 -11.60 -12.19
CA ASP A 60 -5.45 -12.34 -12.55
C ASP A 60 -6.19 -12.85 -11.30
N ASP A 61 -5.42 -13.31 -10.30
CA ASP A 61 -5.93 -13.92 -9.09
C ASP A 61 -5.37 -13.27 -7.81
N TYR A 62 -6.24 -13.17 -6.80
CA TYR A 62 -5.95 -12.67 -5.46
C TYR A 62 -6.76 -13.49 -4.46
N GLN A 63 -6.11 -14.01 -3.42
CA GLN A 63 -6.81 -14.73 -2.35
C GLN A 63 -7.41 -13.74 -1.35
N ALA A 64 -8.66 -13.96 -0.95
CA ALA A 64 -9.29 -13.21 0.12
C ALA A 64 -8.89 -13.79 1.49
N PRO A 65 -8.54 -12.95 2.47
CA PRO A 65 -8.28 -13.41 3.84
C PRO A 65 -9.57 -13.92 4.48
N ARG A 66 -9.41 -14.77 5.49
CA ARG A 66 -10.56 -15.37 6.20
C ARG A 66 -11.28 -14.35 7.06
N ASN A 67 -10.53 -13.39 7.60
CA ASN A 67 -11.06 -12.39 8.52
C ASN A 67 -11.22 -11.02 7.83
N PRO A 68 -12.20 -10.20 8.26
CA PRO A 68 -12.41 -8.87 7.72
C PRO A 68 -11.16 -7.98 7.76
N ILE A 69 -11.03 -7.12 6.75
CA ILE A 69 -10.06 -6.03 6.74
C ILE A 69 -10.73 -4.75 7.20
N ILE A 70 -10.19 -4.16 8.28
CA ILE A 70 -10.50 -2.79 8.69
C ILE A 70 -9.61 -1.84 7.92
N LEU A 71 -10.21 -0.85 7.25
CA LEU A 71 -9.51 0.28 6.65
C LEU A 71 -9.76 1.54 7.49
N ALA A 72 -8.70 2.16 8.01
CA ALA A 72 -8.79 3.42 8.74
C ALA A 72 -7.77 4.44 8.21
N HIS A 73 -8.21 5.66 7.96
CA HIS A 73 -7.41 6.69 7.33
C HIS A 73 -6.42 7.36 8.30
N GLY A 74 -5.35 7.95 7.75
CA GLY A 74 -4.35 8.70 8.51
C GLY A 74 -4.81 10.10 8.94
N LEU A 75 -3.88 10.86 9.53
CA LEU A 75 -4.07 12.28 9.82
C LEU A 75 -4.31 13.03 8.49
N LEU A 76 -5.28 13.94 8.46
CA LEU A 76 -5.82 14.58 7.26
C LEU A 76 -6.59 13.70 6.29
N GLY A 77 -6.89 12.46 6.67
CA GLY A 77 -7.90 11.69 5.93
C GLY A 77 -9.30 12.25 6.15
N PHE A 78 -10.14 12.15 5.12
CA PHE A 78 -11.51 12.63 5.07
C PHE A 78 -12.39 11.51 4.52
N ASP A 79 -13.63 11.37 5.00
CA ASP A 79 -14.48 10.25 4.60
C ASP A 79 -14.99 10.38 3.16
N GLU A 80 -15.44 11.59 2.81
CA GLU A 80 -15.93 11.96 1.50
C GLU A 80 -15.64 13.45 1.26
N LEU A 81 -14.76 13.78 0.32
CA LEU A 81 -14.55 15.16 -0.10
C LEU A 81 -15.61 15.53 -1.14
N ARG A 82 -16.57 16.37 -0.73
CA ARG A 82 -17.52 17.02 -1.65
C ARG A 82 -17.03 18.43 -1.96
N LEU A 83 -16.89 18.76 -3.24
CA LEU A 83 -16.58 20.13 -3.65
C LEU A 83 -17.84 21.01 -3.49
N PRO A 84 -17.81 22.05 -2.65
CA PRO A 84 -18.98 22.91 -2.43
C PRO A 84 -19.44 23.55 -3.75
N GLY A 85 -20.72 23.41 -4.07
CA GLY A 85 -21.30 23.99 -5.29
C GLY A 85 -21.08 23.19 -6.58
N VAL A 86 -20.41 22.03 -6.53
CA VAL A 86 -20.22 21.15 -7.68
C VAL A 86 -21.11 19.91 -7.53
N PRO A 87 -22.04 19.62 -8.47
CA PRO A 87 -22.95 18.47 -8.39
C PRO A 87 -22.26 17.17 -8.82
N LEU A 88 -21.07 16.90 -8.28
CA LEU A 88 -20.34 15.64 -8.47
C LEU A 88 -20.45 14.79 -7.20
N PRO A 89 -20.49 13.44 -7.33
CA PRO A 89 -20.40 12.55 -6.18
C PRO A 89 -19.08 12.82 -5.43
N GLY A 90 -19.12 12.79 -4.10
CA GLY A 90 -17.93 13.07 -3.32
C GLY A 90 -16.87 11.97 -3.46
N VAL A 91 -15.63 12.33 -3.19
CA VAL A 91 -14.48 11.44 -3.37
C VAL A 91 -14.10 10.84 -2.03
N HIS A 92 -14.22 9.51 -1.91
CA HIS A 92 -13.85 8.79 -0.69
C HIS A 92 -12.32 8.69 -0.49
N TYR A 93 -11.87 8.57 0.76
CA TYR A 93 -10.44 8.35 1.07
C TYR A 93 -9.89 7.10 0.37
N TRP A 94 -10.64 6.00 0.46
CA TRP A 94 -10.30 4.68 -0.10
C TRP A 94 -10.82 4.51 -1.52
N HIS A 95 -10.73 5.55 -2.37
CA HIS A 95 -11.40 5.57 -3.67
C HIS A 95 -10.99 4.39 -4.57
N GLY A 96 -11.94 3.49 -4.83
CA GLY A 96 -11.76 2.29 -5.65
C GLY A 96 -11.08 1.13 -4.94
N ILE A 97 -10.55 1.34 -3.72
CA ILE A 97 -9.83 0.31 -2.95
C ILE A 97 -10.84 -0.58 -2.22
N SER A 98 -11.81 0.01 -1.51
CA SER A 98 -12.87 -0.73 -0.81
C SER A 98 -13.67 -1.60 -1.78
N GLU A 99 -14.03 -1.03 -2.93
CA GLU A 99 -14.83 -1.71 -3.95
C GLU A 99 -14.05 -2.86 -4.59
N ALA A 100 -12.76 -2.64 -4.88
CA ALA A 100 -11.92 -3.68 -5.49
C ALA A 100 -11.65 -4.85 -4.54
N LEU A 101 -11.39 -4.56 -3.25
CA LEU A 101 -11.26 -5.59 -2.21
C LEU A 101 -12.56 -6.40 -2.09
N ALA A 102 -13.71 -5.72 -1.98
CA ALA A 102 -15.01 -6.37 -1.89
C ALA A 102 -15.35 -7.21 -3.13
N ALA A 103 -15.01 -6.72 -4.33
CA ALA A 103 -15.18 -7.46 -5.58
C ALA A 103 -14.32 -8.74 -5.66
N LYS A 104 -13.28 -8.85 -4.84
CA LYS A 104 -12.47 -10.07 -4.68
C LYS A 104 -12.87 -10.91 -3.47
N GLY A 105 -14.05 -10.66 -2.88
CA GLY A 105 -14.62 -11.46 -1.79
C GLY A 105 -14.06 -11.12 -0.40
N VAL A 106 -13.31 -10.02 -0.27
CA VAL A 106 -12.81 -9.55 1.03
C VAL A 106 -13.94 -8.83 1.76
N GLU A 107 -14.22 -9.21 3.00
CA GLU A 107 -15.10 -8.41 3.87
C GLU A 107 -14.34 -7.15 4.33
N VAL A 108 -14.77 -5.99 3.86
CA VAL A 108 -14.12 -4.70 4.15
C VAL A 108 -14.99 -3.89 5.10
N ILE A 109 -14.38 -3.41 6.18
CA ILE A 109 -15.01 -2.51 7.15
C ILE A 109 -14.22 -1.21 7.16
N THR A 110 -14.87 -0.11 6.80
CA THR A 110 -14.27 1.22 6.92
C THR A 110 -14.53 1.79 8.32
N ALA A 111 -13.48 2.28 8.97
CA ALA A 111 -13.57 2.95 10.25
C ALA A 111 -13.14 4.42 10.10
N GLU A 112 -14.01 5.30 10.57
CA GLU A 112 -13.86 6.74 10.47
C GLU A 112 -13.23 7.26 11.75
N VAL A 113 -12.26 8.16 11.63
CA VAL A 113 -11.59 8.79 12.76
C VAL A 113 -11.52 10.31 12.54
N PRO A 114 -11.45 11.13 13.59
CA PRO A 114 -11.35 12.57 13.42
C PRO A 114 -10.15 12.97 12.54
N PRO A 115 -10.34 13.81 11.50
CA PRO A 115 -9.31 14.12 10.50
C PRO A 115 -8.06 14.77 11.11
N SER A 116 -8.23 15.51 12.19
CA SER A 116 -7.25 16.45 12.73
C SER A 116 -6.89 16.23 14.21
N GLY A 117 -7.47 15.20 14.82
CA GLY A 117 -7.39 14.98 16.27
C GLY A 117 -6.09 14.31 16.72
N ARG A 118 -5.84 14.36 18.02
CA ARG A 118 -4.75 13.62 18.66
C ARG A 118 -4.92 12.09 18.52
N ILE A 119 -3.80 11.36 18.53
CA ILE A 119 -3.74 9.89 18.40
C ILE A 119 -4.67 9.20 19.40
N GLU A 120 -4.72 9.65 20.67
CA GLU A 120 -5.54 9.03 21.69
C GLU A 120 -7.04 9.15 21.39
N ILE A 121 -7.48 10.31 20.87
CA ILE A 121 -8.87 10.55 20.50
C ILE A 121 -9.23 9.76 19.25
N ARG A 122 -8.34 9.74 18.26
CA ARG A 122 -8.55 8.99 17.01
C ARG A 122 -8.58 7.48 17.27
N ALA A 123 -7.69 6.96 18.12
CA ALA A 123 -7.67 5.57 18.55
C ALA A 123 -8.96 5.17 19.28
N GLN A 124 -9.51 6.06 20.12
CA GLN A 124 -10.77 5.81 20.82
C GLN A 124 -11.94 5.67 19.83
N ARG A 125 -12.03 6.58 18.85
CA ARG A 125 -13.05 6.51 17.79
C ARG A 125 -12.88 5.29 16.90
N LEU A 126 -11.63 4.93 16.60
CA LEU A 126 -11.31 3.72 15.86
C LEU A 126 -11.81 2.46 16.60
N ALA A 127 -11.56 2.37 17.91
CA ALA A 127 -12.03 1.27 18.74
C ALA A 127 -13.57 1.17 18.68
N GLU A 128 -14.28 2.27 18.97
CA GLU A 128 -15.74 2.32 18.93
C GLU A 128 -16.32 1.91 17.56
N ALA A 129 -15.68 2.33 16.46
CA ALA A 129 -16.09 1.95 15.12
C ALA A 129 -15.90 0.46 14.85
N ILE A 130 -14.75 -0.10 15.24
CA ILE A 130 -14.43 -1.53 15.05
C ILE A 130 -15.34 -2.40 15.91
N GLU A 131 -15.50 -2.09 17.21
CA GLU A 131 -16.33 -2.89 18.12
C GLU A 131 -17.79 -2.98 17.65
N ARG A 132 -18.30 -1.88 17.07
CA ARG A 132 -19.66 -1.81 16.51
C ARG A 132 -19.80 -2.53 15.18
N LYS A 133 -18.84 -2.37 14.25
CA LYS A 133 -18.97 -2.86 12.87
C LYS A 133 -18.45 -4.29 12.67
N ALA A 134 -17.45 -4.73 13.44
CA ALA A 134 -16.85 -6.06 13.30
C ALA A 134 -17.70 -7.18 13.89
N GLY A 135 -18.67 -6.85 14.77
CA GLY A 135 -19.65 -7.80 15.27
C GLY A 135 -19.05 -9.03 15.96
N GLY A 136 -17.94 -8.86 16.70
CA GLY A 136 -17.28 -9.96 17.40
C GLY A 136 -16.23 -10.73 16.60
N LYS A 137 -16.07 -10.43 15.30
CA LYS A 137 -15.10 -11.13 14.44
C LYS A 137 -13.66 -10.78 14.83
N SER A 138 -12.75 -11.70 14.58
CA SER A 138 -11.33 -11.37 14.53
C SER A 138 -11.07 -10.52 13.28
N VAL A 139 -10.10 -9.60 13.30
CA VAL A 139 -9.91 -8.64 12.20
C VAL A 139 -8.44 -8.39 11.87
N ASN A 140 -8.18 -8.01 10.62
CA ASN A 140 -6.92 -7.46 10.14
C ASN A 140 -7.07 -5.95 9.92
N ILE A 141 -6.10 -5.15 10.34
CA ILE A 141 -6.19 -3.69 10.23
C ILE A 141 -5.16 -3.19 9.23
N ILE A 142 -5.57 -2.31 8.31
CA ILE A 142 -4.67 -1.50 7.48
C ILE A 142 -4.90 -0.03 7.85
N ALA A 143 -3.93 0.54 8.57
CA ALA A 143 -4.03 1.86 9.18
C ALA A 143 -2.66 2.33 9.71
N GLY A 144 -2.63 3.40 10.51
CA GLY A 144 -1.41 3.97 11.07
C GLY A 144 -1.30 3.92 12.60
N LEU A 145 -0.77 5.00 13.16
CA LEU A 145 -0.41 5.14 14.58
C LEU A 145 -1.59 4.98 15.54
N ASP A 146 -2.79 5.43 15.15
CA ASP A 146 -4.01 5.29 15.94
C ASP A 146 -4.31 3.82 16.27
N SER A 147 -4.08 2.92 15.31
CA SER A 147 -4.27 1.49 15.52
C SER A 147 -3.23 0.88 16.43
N ARG A 148 -1.96 1.32 16.36
CA ARG A 148 -0.94 0.91 17.34
C ARG A 148 -1.36 1.31 18.75
N HIS A 149 -1.81 2.56 18.93
CA HIS A 149 -2.29 3.04 20.22
C HIS A 149 -3.47 2.20 20.72
N MET A 150 -4.49 2.01 19.87
CA MET A 150 -5.67 1.22 20.19
C MET A 150 -5.31 -0.21 20.61
N ILE A 151 -4.50 -0.91 19.82
CA ILE A 151 -4.11 -2.32 20.07
C ILE A 151 -3.34 -2.43 21.38
N SER A 152 -2.36 -1.54 21.61
CA SER A 152 -1.47 -1.64 22.77
C SER A 152 -2.15 -1.17 24.07
N ARG A 153 -2.95 -0.10 24.00
CA ARG A 153 -3.44 0.63 25.19
C ARG A 153 -4.92 0.42 25.50
N MET A 154 -5.76 0.32 24.48
CA MET A 154 -7.21 0.25 24.66
C MET A 154 -7.69 -1.20 24.70
N LYS A 155 -7.10 -2.08 23.88
CA LYS A 155 -7.41 -3.52 23.81
C LYS A 155 -8.93 -3.76 23.72
N PRO A 156 -9.57 -3.39 22.60
CA PRO A 156 -11.03 -3.47 22.44
C PRO A 156 -11.55 -4.87 22.78
N GLY A 157 -12.61 -4.93 23.58
CA GLY A 157 -12.94 -6.14 24.35
C GLY A 157 -13.64 -7.24 23.54
N ASN A 158 -14.36 -6.87 22.48
CA ASN A 158 -15.14 -7.81 21.67
C ASN A 158 -14.49 -8.12 20.32
N VAL A 159 -13.29 -7.63 20.03
CA VAL A 159 -12.62 -7.84 18.73
C VAL A 159 -11.19 -8.30 18.94
N LYS A 160 -10.85 -9.43 18.35
CA LYS A 160 -9.46 -9.92 18.32
C LYS A 160 -8.75 -9.37 17.09
N VAL A 161 -7.80 -8.46 17.30
CA VAL A 161 -6.93 -7.98 16.23
C VAL A 161 -5.88 -9.05 15.93
N LEU A 162 -5.81 -9.51 14.67
CA LEU A 162 -4.85 -10.54 14.23
C LEU A 162 -3.61 -9.91 13.60
N SER A 163 -3.78 -8.80 12.89
CA SER A 163 -2.66 -8.06 12.31
C SER A 163 -2.91 -6.56 12.20
N LEU A 164 -1.82 -5.81 12.14
CA LEU A 164 -1.76 -4.42 11.74
C LEU A 164 -0.74 -4.25 10.61
N THR A 165 -1.21 -3.82 9.44
CA THR A 165 -0.36 -3.38 8.33
C THR A 165 -0.35 -1.86 8.28
N THR A 166 0.83 -1.27 8.43
CA THR A 166 1.03 0.18 8.31
C THR A 166 1.66 0.54 6.98
N ILE A 167 1.23 1.65 6.39
CA ILE A 167 1.70 2.13 5.09
C ILE A 167 2.16 3.57 5.29
N ALA A 168 3.45 3.82 5.09
CA ALA A 168 4.09 5.13 5.26
C ALA A 168 3.73 5.86 6.56
N SER A 169 3.61 5.12 7.66
CA SER A 169 3.30 5.70 8.97
C SER A 169 4.55 6.26 9.64
N PRO A 170 4.54 7.48 10.20
CA PRO A 170 5.72 8.09 10.82
C PRO A 170 5.98 7.50 12.22
N HIS A 171 6.39 6.23 12.31
CA HIS A 171 6.59 5.54 13.59
C HIS A 171 7.71 6.14 14.43
N ARG A 172 8.64 6.86 13.80
CA ARG A 172 9.71 7.60 14.47
C ARG A 172 9.57 9.11 14.29
N GLY A 173 8.40 9.59 13.88
CA GLY A 173 8.14 10.98 13.58
C GLY A 173 8.53 11.37 12.16
N SER A 174 8.59 12.67 11.90
CA SER A 174 8.99 13.25 10.63
C SER A 174 9.75 14.55 10.89
N ALA A 175 10.94 14.66 10.33
CA ALA A 175 11.79 15.84 10.36
C ALA A 175 11.08 17.06 9.75
N PHE A 176 10.09 16.86 8.89
CA PHE A 176 9.25 17.95 8.42
C PHE A 176 8.37 18.51 9.55
N ALA A 177 7.80 17.66 10.40
CA ALA A 177 7.07 18.10 11.58
C ALA A 177 7.99 18.88 12.53
N ASP A 178 9.18 18.36 12.81
CA ASP A 178 10.19 19.04 13.64
C ASP A 178 10.65 20.37 13.03
N TYR A 179 10.86 20.43 11.71
CA TYR A 179 11.18 21.65 11.00
C TYR A 179 10.09 22.72 11.15
N VAL A 180 8.82 22.34 11.04
CA VAL A 180 7.70 23.27 11.20
C VAL A 180 7.64 23.83 12.63
N PHE A 181 7.88 23.01 13.66
CA PHE A 181 7.96 23.50 15.03
C PHE A 181 9.18 24.39 15.28
N THR A 182 10.34 24.02 14.75
CA THR A 182 11.60 24.74 14.96
C THR A 182 11.63 26.07 14.21
N SER A 183 11.23 26.07 12.93
CA SER A 183 11.28 27.25 12.06
C SER A 183 10.26 28.31 12.44
N ILE A 184 9.14 27.89 13.03
CA ILE A 184 8.10 28.83 13.43
C ILE A 184 8.36 29.34 14.86
N GLY A 185 8.96 28.52 15.74
CA GLY A 185 9.39 28.90 17.08
C GLY A 185 8.23 29.43 17.98
N PRO A 186 8.51 29.67 19.27
CA PRO A 186 7.52 30.27 20.18
C PRO A 186 7.16 31.72 19.82
N ALA A 187 7.96 32.37 18.97
CA ALA A 187 7.79 33.78 18.62
C ALA A 187 6.83 34.02 17.45
N ASN A 188 6.56 33.02 16.59
CA ASN A 188 5.62 33.16 15.46
C ASN A 188 4.45 32.16 15.53
N ILE A 189 3.90 31.96 16.74
CA ILE A 189 2.70 31.15 16.99
C ILE A 189 1.55 31.41 16.00
N PRO A 190 1.26 32.66 15.56
CA PRO A 190 0.23 32.90 14.55
C PRO A 190 0.52 32.28 13.17
N LYS A 191 1.79 32.16 12.76
CA LYS A 191 2.16 31.47 11.52
C LYS A 191 2.03 29.95 11.67
N LEU A 192 2.31 29.41 12.85
CA LEU A 192 2.13 27.99 13.15
C LEU A 192 0.66 27.63 13.05
N TYR A 193 -0.21 28.42 13.71
CA TYR A 193 -1.64 28.24 13.61
C TYR A 193 -2.15 28.37 12.17
N LYS A 194 -1.65 29.31 11.36
CA LYS A 194 -2.03 29.39 9.93
C LYS A 194 -1.64 28.17 9.12
N VAL A 195 -0.44 27.60 9.36
CA VAL A 195 -0.01 26.36 8.68
C VAL A 195 -0.89 25.20 9.13
N LEU A 196 -1.12 25.08 10.45
CA LEU A 196 -1.99 24.06 11.01
C LEU A 196 -3.43 24.18 10.48
N ASP A 197 -4.02 25.37 10.48
CA ASP A 197 -5.35 25.65 9.93
C ASP A 197 -5.43 25.36 8.44
N PHE A 198 -4.39 25.70 7.67
CA PHE A 198 -4.31 25.39 6.24
C PHE A 198 -4.36 23.88 5.99
N PHE A 199 -3.65 23.10 6.81
CA PHE A 199 -3.73 21.65 6.76
C PHE A 199 -4.96 21.11 7.48
N GLY A 200 -5.70 21.92 8.25
CA GLY A 200 -6.81 21.49 9.09
C GLY A 200 -6.36 20.63 10.27
N LEU A 201 -5.20 20.89 10.87
CA LEU A 201 -4.62 20.13 11.97
C LEU A 201 -4.78 20.82 13.32
N GLU A 202 -5.10 20.04 14.36
CA GLU A 202 -4.92 20.53 15.73
C GLU A 202 -3.42 20.59 16.08
N THR A 203 -2.97 21.63 16.78
CA THR A 203 -1.56 21.75 17.24
C THR A 203 -1.10 20.53 18.04
N GLY A 204 -2.02 19.94 18.81
CA GLY A 204 -1.78 18.71 19.56
C GLY A 204 -1.50 17.52 18.65
N ALA A 205 -2.27 17.35 17.58
CA ALA A 205 -2.11 16.24 16.63
C ALA A 205 -0.80 16.37 15.84
N PHE A 206 -0.47 17.58 15.39
CA PHE A 206 0.77 17.80 14.64
C PHE A 206 2.02 17.60 15.50
N ARG A 207 2.00 17.99 16.78
CA ARG A 207 3.10 17.70 17.73
C ARG A 207 3.32 16.21 17.90
N GLN A 208 2.28 15.39 17.77
CA GLN A 208 2.45 13.95 17.87
C GLN A 208 3.16 13.34 16.66
N LEU A 209 3.43 14.09 15.60
CA LEU A 209 4.21 13.63 14.46
C LEU A 209 5.71 13.94 14.58
N THR A 210 6.17 14.59 15.64
CA THR A 210 7.60 14.90 15.83
C THR A 210 8.41 13.68 16.23
N GLU A 211 9.70 13.69 15.89
CA GLU A 211 10.64 12.63 16.26
C GLU A 211 10.75 12.47 17.78
N GLU A 212 10.81 13.60 18.51
CA GLU A 212 10.85 13.62 19.98
C GLU A 212 9.62 12.93 20.58
N TYR A 213 8.41 13.32 20.15
CA TYR A 213 7.19 12.74 20.70
C TYR A 213 7.11 11.24 20.40
N MET A 214 7.41 10.85 19.17
CA MET A 214 7.33 9.45 18.74
C MET A 214 8.32 8.56 19.48
N THR A 215 9.57 9.02 19.62
CA THR A 215 10.65 8.26 20.25
C THR A 215 10.55 8.25 21.76
N GLU A 216 10.26 9.38 22.40
CA GLU A 216 10.31 9.49 23.85
C GLU A 216 8.98 9.24 24.56
N LYS A 217 7.85 9.45 23.87
CA LYS A 217 6.51 9.34 24.48
C LYS A 217 5.68 8.21 23.88
N PHE A 218 5.53 8.17 22.56
CA PHE A 218 4.61 7.24 21.91
C PHE A 218 5.13 5.80 21.95
N ASN A 219 6.27 5.53 21.32
CA ASN A 219 6.80 4.17 21.17
C ASN A 219 7.04 3.45 22.52
N PRO A 220 7.64 4.08 23.55
CA PRO A 220 7.82 3.42 24.85
C PRO A 220 6.50 3.04 25.52
N ARG A 221 5.42 3.80 25.23
CA ARG A 221 4.10 3.57 25.81
C ARG A 221 3.25 2.65 24.95
N THR A 222 3.61 2.38 23.70
CA THR A 222 2.81 1.63 22.72
C THR A 222 3.64 0.47 22.16
N PRO A 223 4.05 -0.49 23.02
CA PRO A 223 4.71 -1.71 22.57
C PRO A 223 3.75 -2.59 21.77
N ASP A 224 4.32 -3.43 20.91
CA ASP A 224 3.58 -4.43 20.18
C ASP A 224 2.94 -5.45 21.14
N LEU A 225 1.66 -5.75 20.90
CA LEU A 225 0.92 -6.77 21.63
C LEU A 225 1.26 -8.17 21.11
N GLU A 226 1.62 -9.07 22.03
CA GLU A 226 1.84 -10.48 21.71
C GLU A 226 0.61 -11.12 21.05
N GLY A 227 0.84 -11.94 20.02
CA GLY A 227 -0.23 -12.57 19.24
C GLY A 227 -0.80 -11.72 18.10
N VAL A 228 -0.40 -10.45 17.97
CA VAL A 228 -0.73 -9.60 16.82
C VAL A 228 0.47 -9.53 15.87
N ARG A 229 0.23 -9.72 14.57
CA ARG A 229 1.28 -9.58 13.54
C ARG A 229 1.37 -8.15 13.04
N TYR A 230 2.58 -7.58 13.02
CA TYR A 230 2.82 -6.22 12.58
C TYR A 230 3.59 -6.22 11.25
N TYR A 231 3.02 -5.56 10.25
CA TYR A 231 3.62 -5.38 8.94
C TYR A 231 3.76 -3.89 8.62
N SER A 232 4.74 -3.56 7.79
CA SER A 232 4.87 -2.18 7.30
C SER A 232 5.41 -2.10 5.88
N TYR A 233 4.99 -1.05 5.19
CA TYR A 233 5.51 -0.61 3.90
C TYR A 233 5.96 0.85 3.99
N GLY A 234 7.07 1.17 3.35
CA GLY A 234 7.51 2.54 3.13
C GLY A 234 7.29 2.95 1.68
N ALA A 235 7.49 4.23 1.39
CA ALA A 235 7.47 4.75 0.04
C ALA A 235 8.55 5.81 -0.13
N ALA A 236 9.04 5.96 -1.36
CA ALA A 236 9.98 6.99 -1.74
C ALA A 236 9.69 7.48 -3.16
N PHE A 237 9.98 8.74 -3.46
CA PHE A 237 9.83 9.27 -4.81
C PHE A 237 10.72 10.48 -5.07
N ASP A 238 10.91 10.82 -6.35
CA ASP A 238 11.57 12.06 -6.76
C ASP A 238 10.56 13.15 -7.11
N PRO A 239 10.41 14.20 -6.30
CA PRO A 239 9.52 15.30 -6.63
C PRO A 239 10.05 16.13 -7.80
N GLN A 240 9.21 16.31 -8.81
CA GLN A 240 9.39 17.37 -9.81
C GLN A 240 9.36 18.75 -9.13
N LEU A 241 9.92 19.77 -9.79
CA LEU A 241 9.99 21.14 -9.23
C LEU A 241 8.62 21.73 -8.86
N THR A 242 7.55 21.33 -9.56
CA THR A 242 6.18 21.78 -9.31
C THR A 242 5.42 20.91 -8.32
N SER A 243 6.06 19.91 -7.71
CA SER A 243 5.42 19.02 -6.74
C SER A 243 5.09 19.78 -5.45
N VAL A 244 3.86 19.59 -4.95
CA VAL A 244 3.43 20.14 -3.65
C VAL A 244 4.29 19.62 -2.48
N PHE A 245 4.87 18.44 -2.64
CA PHE A 245 5.74 17.81 -1.65
C PHE A 245 7.20 18.18 -1.79
N ARG A 246 7.59 19.02 -2.75
CA ARG A 246 9.01 19.30 -3.01
C ARG A 246 9.73 19.85 -1.78
N HIS A 247 9.10 20.81 -1.10
CA HIS A 247 9.72 21.46 0.05
C HIS A 247 9.86 20.52 1.25
N SER A 248 8.79 19.80 1.61
CA SER A 248 8.80 18.83 2.71
C SER A 248 9.73 17.67 2.41
N HIS A 249 9.74 17.17 1.16
CA HIS A 249 10.68 16.16 0.70
C HIS A 249 12.13 16.61 0.89
N ASP A 250 12.50 17.81 0.42
CA ASP A 250 13.89 18.29 0.50
C ASP A 250 14.36 18.49 1.96
N ILE A 251 13.44 18.74 2.90
CA ILE A 251 13.74 18.79 4.33
C ILE A 251 14.02 17.39 4.87
N ILE A 252 13.12 16.43 4.59
CA ILE A 252 13.23 15.06 5.08
C ILE A 252 14.44 14.37 4.43
N GLU A 253 14.67 14.55 3.13
CA GLU A 253 15.81 13.96 2.41
C GLU A 253 17.14 14.33 3.05
N LYS A 254 17.28 15.59 3.50
CA LYS A 254 18.50 16.08 4.16
C LYS A 254 18.68 15.52 5.57
N ALA A 255 17.59 15.24 6.28
CA ALA A 255 17.61 14.83 7.69
C ALA A 255 17.57 13.31 7.87
N GLU A 256 16.71 12.63 7.11
CA GLU A 256 16.35 11.22 7.28
C GLU A 256 16.60 10.37 6.02
N GLY A 257 16.88 10.99 4.87
CA GLY A 257 17.10 10.31 3.59
C GLY A 257 15.81 10.00 2.82
N PRO A 258 15.76 8.92 2.03
CA PRO A 258 14.67 8.64 1.09
C PRO A 258 13.29 8.71 1.73
N ASN A 259 12.36 9.39 1.06
CA ASN A 259 11.06 9.69 1.63
C ASN A 259 9.96 9.88 0.57
N ASP A 260 8.71 9.79 1.04
CA ASP A 260 7.52 9.93 0.20
C ASP A 260 6.97 11.37 0.12
N GLY A 261 7.74 12.33 0.65
CA GLY A 261 7.38 13.74 0.76
C GLY A 261 6.83 14.13 2.12
N MET A 262 6.47 13.19 2.99
CA MET A 262 5.95 13.46 4.33
C MET A 262 6.63 12.61 5.42
N VAL A 263 7.02 11.38 5.07
CA VAL A 263 7.59 10.39 5.98
C VAL A 263 8.78 9.72 5.31
N SER A 264 9.90 9.60 6.02
CA SER A 264 11.03 8.83 5.51
C SER A 264 10.76 7.33 5.50
N VAL A 265 11.47 6.64 4.62
CA VAL A 265 11.51 5.18 4.59
C VAL A 265 11.98 4.64 5.94
N ALA A 266 12.96 5.26 6.59
CA ALA A 266 13.45 4.85 7.90
C ALA A 266 12.37 4.94 8.99
N SER A 267 11.63 6.06 9.04
CA SER A 267 10.54 6.26 10.00
C SER A 267 9.37 5.30 9.75
N SER A 268 9.11 4.93 8.49
CA SER A 268 8.01 4.03 8.10
C SER A 268 8.16 2.57 8.56
N LYS A 269 9.37 2.13 8.91
CA LYS A 269 9.67 0.73 9.24
C LYS A 269 9.12 0.33 10.61
N TRP A 270 8.25 -0.68 10.67
CA TRP A 270 7.73 -1.27 11.91
C TRP A 270 7.39 -2.76 11.77
N GLY A 271 7.62 -3.54 12.81
CA GLY A 271 7.40 -4.99 12.77
C GLY A 271 8.15 -5.65 11.59
N THR A 272 7.48 -6.55 10.87
CA THR A 272 8.00 -7.14 9.64
C THR A 272 7.84 -6.17 8.47
N TYR A 273 8.94 -5.50 8.11
CA TYR A 273 9.00 -4.61 6.95
C TYR A 273 8.91 -5.40 5.64
N LYS A 274 7.92 -5.09 4.81
CA LYS A 274 7.65 -5.81 3.55
C LYS A 274 8.32 -5.16 2.34
N GLY A 275 8.63 -3.86 2.39
CA GLY A 275 9.45 -3.18 1.41
C GLY A 275 9.14 -1.70 1.22
N THR A 276 9.95 -1.06 0.39
CA THR A 276 9.84 0.34 -0.03
C THR A 276 9.22 0.43 -1.41
N LEU A 277 8.08 1.10 -1.56
CA LEU A 277 7.48 1.41 -2.84
C LEU A 277 8.26 2.55 -3.52
N ASN A 278 8.96 2.27 -4.62
CA ASN A 278 9.74 3.28 -5.33
C ASN A 278 8.86 4.10 -6.29
N HIS A 279 9.21 5.37 -6.47
CA HIS A 279 8.48 6.36 -7.26
C HIS A 279 7.02 6.59 -6.81
N VAL A 280 6.75 6.43 -5.52
CA VAL A 280 5.41 6.59 -4.91
C VAL A 280 5.44 7.70 -3.86
N SER A 281 4.67 8.76 -4.07
CA SER A 281 4.49 9.82 -3.07
C SER A 281 3.40 9.46 -2.04
N HIS A 282 3.35 10.21 -0.95
CA HIS A 282 2.36 9.97 0.12
C HIS A 282 0.89 9.98 -0.38
N LEU A 283 0.56 10.78 -1.41
CA LEU A 283 -0.79 10.82 -2.02
C LEU A 283 -1.05 9.69 -3.02
N ASP A 284 0.00 9.12 -3.64
CA ASP A 284 -0.15 8.00 -4.56
C ASP A 284 -0.66 6.75 -3.83
N LEU A 285 -0.25 6.57 -2.56
CA LEU A 285 -0.61 5.44 -1.70
C LEU A 285 -2.13 5.28 -1.52
N ILE A 286 -2.87 6.40 -1.50
CA ILE A 286 -4.33 6.40 -1.34
C ILE A 286 -5.07 6.65 -2.66
N ASN A 287 -4.41 6.48 -3.81
CA ASN A 287 -4.98 6.60 -5.14
C ASN A 287 -5.46 8.03 -5.55
N TRP A 288 -5.03 9.08 -4.85
CA TRP A 288 -5.56 10.45 -5.06
C TRP A 288 -4.94 11.22 -6.22
N THR A 289 -3.75 10.83 -6.67
CA THR A 289 -3.09 11.47 -7.81
C THR A 289 -3.66 11.04 -9.17
N ASN A 290 -4.67 10.15 -9.21
CA ASN A 290 -4.66 9.08 -10.21
C ASN A 290 -5.90 8.92 -11.12
N ARG A 291 -6.24 9.99 -11.87
CA ARG A 291 -6.85 9.77 -13.22
C ARG A 291 -6.49 10.82 -14.25
N LEU A 292 -6.75 12.11 -13.99
CA LEU A 292 -6.54 13.17 -14.99
C LEU A 292 -5.06 13.45 -15.28
N ARG A 293 -4.24 13.61 -14.24
CA ARG A 293 -2.81 13.92 -14.39
C ARG A 293 -2.09 12.84 -15.19
N TRP A 294 -2.37 11.57 -14.90
CA TRP A 294 -1.72 10.43 -15.54
C TRP A 294 -2.31 10.03 -16.88
N TRP A 295 -3.63 10.18 -17.11
CA TRP A 295 -4.19 10.03 -18.46
C TRP A 295 -3.54 11.00 -19.45
N TRP A 296 -3.32 12.23 -19.01
CA TRP A 296 -2.63 13.25 -19.79
C TRP A 296 -1.13 12.92 -19.96
N MET A 297 -0.46 12.49 -18.88
CA MET A 297 0.98 12.16 -18.90
C MET A 297 1.30 10.89 -19.70
N TRP A 298 0.46 9.85 -19.66
CA TRP A 298 0.60 8.63 -20.44
C TRP A 298 0.50 8.92 -21.94
N LYS A 299 -0.49 9.73 -22.34
CA LYS A 299 -0.64 10.18 -23.74
C LYS A 299 0.56 10.98 -24.25
N LEU A 300 1.26 11.70 -23.38
CA LEU A 300 2.39 12.55 -23.77
C LEU A 300 3.75 11.84 -23.69
N THR A 301 3.94 10.94 -22.73
CA THR A 301 5.28 10.40 -22.41
C THR A 301 5.44 8.91 -22.70
N GLY A 302 4.35 8.16 -22.88
CA GLY A 302 4.39 6.71 -23.09
C GLY A 302 4.95 5.90 -21.90
N LYS A 303 5.29 6.54 -20.76
CA LYS A 303 5.78 5.85 -19.57
C LYS A 303 4.66 5.03 -18.92
N ALA A 304 4.94 3.75 -18.67
CA ALA A 304 4.03 2.85 -17.97
C ALA A 304 3.90 3.24 -16.49
N ARG A 305 2.73 2.96 -15.91
CA ARG A 305 2.45 3.17 -14.48
C ARG A 305 3.26 2.15 -13.67
N THR A 306 4.14 2.61 -12.78
CA THR A 306 4.93 1.74 -11.90
C THR A 306 4.16 1.31 -10.65
N PHE A 307 3.15 2.07 -10.24
CA PHE A 307 2.36 1.78 -9.04
C PHE A 307 0.86 1.97 -9.22
N ASN A 308 0.09 0.94 -8.88
CA ASN A 308 -1.37 0.94 -8.82
C ASN A 308 -1.82 0.61 -7.39
N ALA A 309 -2.41 1.60 -6.71
CA ALA A 309 -2.90 1.44 -5.33
C ALA A 309 -3.88 0.27 -5.20
N ILE A 310 -4.79 0.06 -6.16
CA ILE A 310 -5.73 -1.08 -6.09
C ILE A 310 -4.96 -2.41 -6.12
N ALA A 311 -3.98 -2.55 -7.01
CA ALA A 311 -3.15 -3.76 -7.08
C ALA A 311 -2.35 -3.98 -5.79
N PHE A 312 -1.89 -2.90 -5.16
CA PHE A 312 -1.19 -2.93 -3.89
C PHE A 312 -2.07 -3.42 -2.73
N TYR A 313 -3.25 -2.82 -2.52
CA TYR A 313 -4.16 -3.25 -1.44
C TYR A 313 -4.69 -4.67 -1.64
N LEU A 314 -4.97 -5.07 -2.88
CA LEU A 314 -5.30 -6.46 -3.20
C LEU A 314 -4.13 -7.41 -2.89
N SER A 315 -2.89 -6.98 -3.12
CA SER A 315 -1.71 -7.77 -2.77
C SER A 315 -1.50 -7.89 -1.27
N ILE A 316 -1.87 -6.87 -0.48
CA ILE A 316 -1.90 -6.96 0.98
C ILE A 316 -2.95 -7.99 1.42
N ALA A 317 -4.18 -7.94 0.88
CA ALA A 317 -5.21 -8.91 1.20
C ALA A 317 -4.78 -10.36 0.89
N ASP A 318 -4.16 -10.57 -0.27
CA ASP A 318 -3.59 -11.86 -0.68
C ASP A 318 -2.44 -12.32 0.22
N MET A 319 -1.60 -11.40 0.69
CA MET A 319 -0.55 -11.69 1.68
C MET A 319 -1.16 -12.12 3.01
N LEU A 320 -2.18 -11.42 3.50
CA LEU A 320 -2.90 -11.79 4.73
C LEU A 320 -3.54 -13.18 4.60
N ALA A 321 -4.18 -13.48 3.46
CA ALA A 321 -4.76 -14.80 3.21
C ALA A 321 -3.73 -15.94 3.28
N LYS A 322 -2.55 -15.73 2.67
CA LYS A 322 -1.44 -16.70 2.67
C LYS A 322 -0.80 -16.91 4.04
N GLU A 323 -0.92 -15.90 4.90
CA GLU A 323 -0.46 -15.90 6.28
C GLU A 323 -1.51 -16.55 7.23
N ASP A 324 -2.62 -17.07 6.70
CA ASP A 324 -3.77 -17.58 7.45
C ASP A 324 -4.39 -16.52 8.40
N LEU A 325 -4.47 -15.28 7.89
CA LEU A 325 -5.12 -14.14 8.52
C LEU A 325 -6.49 -13.87 7.92
#